data_AF-A0A2M9YQ04-F1
#
_entry.id   AF-A0A2M9YQ04-F1
#
_cell.length_a   1.000
_cell.length_b   1.000
_cell.length_c   1.000
_cell.angle_alpha   90.00
_cell.angle_beta   90.00
_cell.angle_gamma   90.00
#
_symmetry.space_group_name_H-M   'P 1'
#
loop_
_entity.id
_entity.type
_entity.pdbx_description
1 polymer ?
#
loop_
_entity_poly.entity_id
_entity_poly.type
_entity_poly.pdbx_seq_one_letter_code
_entity_poly.pdbx_strand_id
1 'polypeptide(L)'
;MNFTALFSLCIVILTLFLTLIQSYVWNGDSFPSYLLGTRELISVFLRIKSGISPETTDYYFFGRMTIFVHIGILLGLKELYKRDFFPIAVSKIFKAAIVILFIAAFGDLVAYWGGSFFGEFFRNVGFRWIEAPSILLLWFTIGYLGFKMRVDKKWEGNVFLLLPVLMMGSTLFFRYIPHGPLFPILLIVTGFVLSSSSAPFLQKLSRSFEKVSSVKSVLIFFTLAMLCAETMQILEKWIPISESGVLPKKMDFRPFSSSKDIIEVFGIYGEPGRNLYFWIDVVDMIFPIPLFLSFAGIYTRAALKTGLPISFNLLSLGFLIFDILENSLMFYFLASWPNVSEPLATFTGAITAIKLFFLFVGFVMFFVSLLILIYIWASEKRTKIPV
;
A
#
# COMPACT_ATOMS: atom_id res chain seq x y z
N MET A 1 -10.00 -10.47 -14.76
CA MET A 1 -8.65 -10.50 -14.16
C MET A 1 -8.27 -11.96 -14.00
N ASN A 2 -7.06 -12.38 -14.36
CA ASN A 2 -6.69 -13.78 -14.16
C ASN A 2 -6.46 -14.08 -12.66
N PHE A 3 -6.44 -15.37 -12.31
CA PHE A 3 -6.24 -15.82 -10.93
C PHE A 3 -4.95 -15.26 -10.32
N THR A 4 -3.83 -15.28 -11.07
CA THR A 4 -2.53 -14.81 -10.58
C THR A 4 -2.57 -13.34 -10.15
N ALA A 5 -3.20 -12.47 -10.94
CA ALA A 5 -3.33 -11.05 -10.63
C ALA A 5 -4.17 -10.81 -9.37
N LEU A 6 -5.32 -11.50 -9.26
CA LEU A 6 -6.17 -11.42 -8.06
C LEU A 6 -5.43 -11.94 -6.82
N PHE A 7 -4.81 -13.11 -6.93
CA PHE A 7 -4.09 -13.74 -5.84
C PHE A 7 -2.95 -12.84 -5.35
N SER A 8 -2.10 -12.34 -6.26
CA SER A 8 -0.98 -11.46 -5.90
C SER A 8 -1.45 -10.20 -5.17
N LEU A 9 -2.58 -9.61 -5.59
CA LEU A 9 -3.20 -8.47 -4.91
C LEU A 9 -3.64 -8.82 -3.47
N CYS A 10 -4.33 -9.96 -3.29
CA CYS A 10 -4.72 -10.42 -1.96
C CYS A 10 -3.51 -10.67 -1.06
N ILE A 11 -2.42 -11.22 -1.62
CA ILE A 11 -1.19 -11.47 -0.87
C ILE A 11 -0.48 -10.16 -0.49
N VAL A 12 -0.52 -9.11 -1.32
CA VAL A 12 0.00 -7.78 -0.93
C VAL A 12 -0.73 -7.27 0.31
N ILE A 13 -2.06 -7.36 0.32
CA ILE A 13 -2.89 -6.96 1.46
C ILE A 13 -2.54 -7.78 2.70
N LEU A 14 -2.46 -9.11 2.56
CA LEU A 14 -2.03 -9.99 3.65
C LEU A 14 -0.65 -9.61 4.19
N THR A 15 0.31 -9.34 3.31
CA THR A 15 1.70 -9.02 3.69
C THR A 15 1.80 -7.72 4.47
N LEU A 16 0.95 -6.72 4.16
CA LEU A 16 0.89 -5.47 4.92
C LEU A 16 0.58 -5.73 6.40
N PHE A 17 -0.43 -6.56 6.67
CA PHE A 17 -0.78 -6.93 8.04
C PHE A 17 0.27 -7.84 8.68
N LEU A 18 0.73 -8.87 7.96
CA LEU A 18 1.71 -9.83 8.47
C LEU A 18 3.02 -9.14 8.88
N THR A 19 3.50 -8.17 8.10
CA THR A 19 4.76 -7.48 8.39
C THR A 19 4.67 -6.67 9.69
N LEU A 20 3.52 -6.01 9.95
CA LEU A 20 3.28 -5.29 11.20
C LEU A 20 3.17 -6.24 12.40
N ILE A 21 2.36 -7.29 12.28
CA ILE A 21 2.14 -8.28 13.35
C ILE A 21 3.45 -8.98 13.69
N GLN A 22 4.19 -9.47 12.68
CA GLN A 22 5.46 -10.15 12.89
C GLN A 22 6.54 -9.21 13.43
N SER A 23 6.57 -7.95 13.01
CA SER A 23 7.44 -6.95 13.61
C SER A 23 7.16 -6.79 15.11
N TYR A 24 5.88 -6.72 15.51
CA TYR A 24 5.49 -6.63 16.92
C TYR A 24 5.88 -7.88 17.71
N VAL A 25 5.56 -9.06 17.18
CA VAL A 25 5.93 -10.34 17.82
C VAL A 25 7.44 -10.49 17.96
N TRP A 26 8.20 -10.09 16.93
CA TRP A 26 9.66 -10.20 16.90
C TRP A 26 10.35 -9.24 17.86
N ASN A 27 9.90 -7.99 17.93
CA ASN A 27 10.57 -6.95 18.71
C ASN A 27 10.07 -6.83 20.15
N GLY A 28 8.87 -7.32 20.47
CA GLY A 28 8.28 -7.21 21.80
C GLY A 28 8.28 -5.77 22.31
N ASP A 29 8.88 -5.54 23.48
CA ASP A 29 9.00 -4.20 24.08
C ASP A 29 9.84 -3.22 23.26
N SER A 30 10.68 -3.72 22.34
CA SER A 30 11.50 -2.91 21.43
C SER A 30 10.79 -2.57 20.11
N PHE A 31 9.47 -2.79 20.02
CA PHE A 31 8.67 -2.47 18.84
C PHE A 31 8.83 -0.98 18.43
N PRO A 32 9.00 -0.67 17.12
CA PRO A 32 9.30 0.69 16.71
C PRO A 32 8.25 1.71 17.18
N SER A 33 8.71 2.79 17.82
CA SER A 33 7.82 3.81 18.41
C SER A 33 6.89 4.46 17.39
N TYR A 34 7.36 4.67 16.16
CA TYR A 34 6.56 5.19 15.05
C TYR A 34 5.50 4.21 14.52
N LEU A 35 5.54 2.93 14.92
CA LEU A 35 4.52 1.93 14.61
C LEU A 35 3.56 1.69 15.78
N LEU A 36 3.73 2.35 16.93
CA LEU A 36 2.89 2.13 18.12
C LEU A 36 1.41 2.39 17.86
N GLY A 37 1.07 3.28 16.91
CA GLY A 37 -0.31 3.48 16.48
C GLY A 37 -0.97 2.18 15.99
N THR A 38 -0.21 1.25 15.42
CA THR A 38 -0.75 -0.01 14.88
C THR A 38 -1.04 -1.06 15.96
N ARG A 39 -0.73 -0.80 17.24
CA ARG A 39 -0.84 -1.78 18.33
C ARG A 39 -2.26 -2.32 18.51
N GLU A 40 -3.28 -1.48 18.39
CA GLU A 40 -4.66 -1.93 18.56
C GLU A 40 -5.11 -2.83 17.39
N LEU A 41 -4.70 -2.49 16.17
CA LEU A 41 -4.89 -3.35 15.00
C LEU A 41 -4.25 -4.72 15.20
N ILE A 42 -3.00 -4.74 15.67
CA ILE A 42 -2.28 -5.99 15.96
C ILE A 42 -3.01 -6.77 17.05
N SER A 43 -3.47 -6.11 18.13
CA SER A 43 -4.17 -6.75 19.23
C SER A 43 -5.45 -7.47 18.78
N VAL A 44 -6.20 -6.90 17.83
CA VAL A 44 -7.37 -7.54 17.21
C VAL A 44 -6.98 -8.85 16.53
N PHE A 45 -5.93 -8.85 15.71
CA PHE A 45 -5.47 -10.08 15.03
C PHE A 45 -4.96 -11.13 16.01
N LEU A 46 -4.23 -10.73 17.06
CA LEU A 46 -3.79 -11.64 18.11
C LEU A 46 -4.99 -12.28 18.83
N ARG A 47 -6.04 -11.51 19.14
CA ARG A 47 -7.29 -12.00 19.73
C ARG A 47 -8.02 -12.98 18.81
N ILE A 48 -8.17 -12.65 17.52
CA ILE A 48 -8.78 -13.54 16.52
C ILE A 48 -8.02 -14.87 16.46
N LYS A 49 -6.69 -14.80 16.38
CA LYS A 49 -5.83 -15.98 16.38
C LYS A 49 -6.03 -16.80 17.66
N SER A 50 -6.14 -16.16 18.83
CA SER A 50 -6.33 -16.88 20.10
C SER A 50 -7.65 -17.66 20.16
N GLY A 51 -8.69 -17.19 19.44
CA GLY A 51 -9.95 -17.90 19.30
C GLY A 51 -9.92 -19.05 18.30
N ILE A 52 -9.08 -18.97 17.26
CA ILE A 52 -9.01 -19.97 16.17
C ILE A 52 -8.01 -21.10 16.48
N SER A 53 -6.85 -20.76 17.06
CA SER A 53 -5.73 -21.69 17.30
C SER A 53 -5.00 -21.28 18.59
N PRO A 54 -5.61 -21.53 19.76
CA PRO A 54 -5.05 -21.14 21.06
C PRO A 54 -3.73 -21.84 21.39
N GLU A 55 -3.50 -23.04 20.84
CA GLU A 55 -2.33 -23.89 21.13
C GLU A 55 -1.07 -23.48 20.35
N THR A 56 -1.23 -22.84 19.19
CA THR A 56 -0.09 -22.41 18.37
C THR A 56 0.40 -21.05 18.87
N THR A 57 1.71 -20.80 18.98
CA THR A 57 2.20 -19.46 19.36
C THR A 57 1.95 -18.42 18.25
N ASP A 58 1.88 -17.14 18.60
CA ASP A 58 1.65 -16.05 17.62
C ASP A 58 2.74 -16.04 16.54
N TYR A 59 3.99 -16.27 16.94
CA TYR A 59 5.13 -16.40 16.04
C TYR A 59 4.90 -17.44 14.95
N TYR A 60 4.51 -18.67 15.33
CA TYR A 60 4.28 -19.74 14.36
C TYR A 60 3.00 -19.54 13.56
N PHE A 61 1.90 -19.09 14.17
CA PHE A 61 0.63 -18.94 13.46
C PHE A 61 0.75 -17.95 12.29
N PHE A 62 1.22 -16.73 12.57
CA PHE A 62 1.38 -15.71 11.53
C PHE A 62 2.58 -16.02 10.62
N GLY A 63 3.61 -16.69 11.14
CA GLY A 63 4.77 -17.14 10.35
C GLY A 63 4.41 -18.25 9.37
N ARG A 64 3.39 -19.07 9.62
CA ARG A 64 2.93 -20.04 8.61
C ARG A 64 2.28 -19.38 7.40
N MET A 65 1.77 -18.15 7.54
CA MET A 65 1.09 -17.43 6.46
C MET A 65 2.06 -16.77 5.48
N THR A 66 3.35 -16.63 5.83
CA THR A 66 4.37 -16.00 4.98
C THR A 66 4.73 -16.86 3.78
N ILE A 67 4.43 -18.16 3.81
CA ILE A 67 4.52 -19.02 2.62
C ILE A 67 3.66 -18.50 1.46
N PHE A 68 2.51 -17.89 1.74
CA PHE A 68 1.67 -17.30 0.69
C PHE A 68 2.33 -16.08 0.03
N VAL A 69 3.19 -15.36 0.76
CA VAL A 69 4.01 -14.26 0.22
C VAL A 69 4.97 -14.78 -0.84
N HIS A 70 5.70 -15.85 -0.52
CA HIS A 70 6.60 -16.53 -1.45
C HIS A 70 5.86 -17.04 -2.69
N ILE A 71 4.72 -17.71 -2.50
CA ILE A 71 3.89 -18.21 -3.60
C ILE A 71 3.39 -17.05 -4.47
N GLY A 72 2.95 -15.95 -3.87
CA GLY A 72 2.51 -14.75 -4.59
C GLY A 72 3.61 -14.18 -5.49
N ILE A 73 4.83 -14.04 -4.95
CA ILE A 73 5.99 -13.57 -5.73
C ILE A 73 6.31 -14.55 -6.87
N LEU A 74 6.39 -15.85 -6.59
CA LEU A 74 6.71 -16.88 -7.60
C LEU A 74 5.69 -16.91 -8.73
N LEU A 75 4.38 -16.90 -8.40
CA LEU A 75 3.31 -16.88 -9.40
C LEU A 75 3.33 -15.59 -10.21
N GLY A 76 3.55 -14.45 -9.57
CA GLY A 76 3.65 -13.16 -10.24
C GLY A 76 4.84 -13.09 -11.21
N LEU A 77 6.03 -13.51 -10.77
CA LEU A 77 7.23 -13.58 -11.62
C LEU A 77 7.05 -14.55 -12.79
N LYS A 78 6.42 -15.71 -12.56
CA LYS A 78 6.08 -16.66 -13.62
C LYS A 78 5.13 -16.05 -14.65
N GLU A 79 4.12 -15.31 -14.21
CA GLU A 79 3.19 -14.63 -15.12
C GLU A 79 3.91 -13.53 -15.92
N LEU A 80 4.77 -12.73 -15.30
CA LEU A 80 5.59 -11.74 -16.01
C LEU A 80 6.49 -12.38 -17.07
N TYR A 81 7.14 -13.51 -16.74
CA TYR A 81 7.96 -14.25 -17.68
C TYR A 81 7.16 -14.75 -18.89
N LYS A 82 5.95 -15.30 -18.68
CA LYS A 82 5.05 -15.75 -19.76
C LYS A 82 4.62 -14.62 -20.71
N ARG A 83 4.76 -13.37 -20.31
CA ARG A 83 4.36 -12.17 -21.07
C ARG A 83 5.55 -11.42 -21.66
N ASP A 84 6.70 -12.08 -21.78
CA ASP A 84 7.94 -11.50 -22.31
C ASP A 84 8.35 -10.21 -21.57
N PHE A 85 8.02 -10.12 -20.28
CA PHE A 85 8.42 -9.00 -19.44
C PHE A 85 9.94 -8.95 -19.29
N PHE A 86 10.59 -10.11 -19.14
CA PHE A 86 12.04 -10.23 -19.01
C PHE A 86 12.70 -10.46 -20.37
N PRO A 87 13.70 -9.65 -20.76
CA PRO A 87 14.49 -9.89 -21.97
C PRO A 87 15.17 -11.28 -21.96
N ILE A 88 15.36 -11.86 -23.14
CA ILE A 88 16.00 -13.19 -23.29
C ILE A 88 17.40 -13.20 -22.67
N ALA A 89 18.14 -12.08 -22.82
CA ALA A 89 19.49 -11.91 -22.29
C ALA A 89 19.59 -12.12 -20.77
N VAL A 90 18.51 -11.89 -20.02
CA VAL A 90 18.48 -12.04 -18.55
C VAL A 90 17.86 -13.35 -18.07
N SER A 91 17.45 -14.25 -18.99
CA SER A 91 16.74 -15.50 -18.64
C SER A 91 17.50 -16.38 -17.64
N LYS A 92 18.83 -16.47 -17.75
CA LYS A 92 19.66 -17.24 -16.80
C LYS A 92 19.63 -16.65 -15.38
N ILE A 93 19.72 -15.32 -15.26
CA ILE A 93 19.69 -14.60 -13.98
C ILE A 93 18.30 -14.71 -13.35
N PHE A 94 17.24 -14.55 -14.17
CA PHE A 94 15.87 -14.74 -13.73
C PHE A 94 15.64 -16.16 -13.18
N LYS A 95 16.09 -17.21 -13.87
CA LYS A 95 16.00 -18.59 -13.38
C LYS A 95 16.73 -18.78 -12.05
N ALA A 96 17.90 -18.18 -11.88
CA ALA A 96 18.62 -18.20 -10.61
C ALA A 96 17.80 -17.54 -9.49
N ALA A 97 17.20 -16.37 -9.74
CA ALA A 97 16.34 -15.69 -8.76
C ALA A 97 15.14 -16.56 -8.34
N ILE A 98 14.51 -17.26 -9.28
CA ILE A 98 13.40 -18.19 -9.00
C ILE A 98 13.86 -19.36 -8.12
N VAL A 99 15.01 -19.96 -8.43
CA VAL A 99 15.57 -21.07 -7.63
C VAL A 99 15.88 -20.59 -6.21
N ILE A 100 16.52 -19.43 -6.05
CA ILE A 100 16.83 -18.86 -4.73
C ILE A 100 15.55 -18.60 -3.94
N LEU A 101 14.51 -18.03 -4.58
CA LEU A 101 13.23 -17.78 -3.93
C LEU A 101 12.51 -19.07 -3.53
N PHE A 102 12.64 -20.15 -4.30
CA PHE A 102 12.12 -21.46 -3.94
C PHE A 102 12.85 -22.06 -2.73
N ILE A 103 14.17 -21.91 -2.66
CA ILE A 103 14.96 -22.32 -1.49
C ILE A 103 14.57 -21.49 -0.26
N ALA A 104 14.36 -20.18 -0.41
CA ALA A 104 13.85 -19.32 0.67
C ALA A 104 12.49 -19.80 1.17
N ALA A 105 11.54 -20.07 0.27
CA ALA A 105 10.21 -20.59 0.60
C ALA A 105 10.27 -21.96 1.32
N PHE A 106 11.22 -22.81 0.93
CA PHE A 106 11.46 -24.08 1.63
C PHE A 106 12.02 -23.84 3.03
N GLY A 107 12.96 -22.90 3.20
CA GLY A 107 13.46 -22.47 4.50
C GLY A 107 12.36 -21.97 5.43
N ASP A 108 11.47 -21.11 4.92
CA ASP A 108 10.27 -20.60 5.62
C ASP A 108 9.35 -21.75 6.08
N LEU A 109 9.06 -22.70 5.18
CA LEU A 109 8.25 -23.88 5.52
C LEU A 109 8.92 -24.70 6.64
N VAL A 110 10.22 -24.98 6.53
CA VAL A 110 10.96 -25.69 7.59
C VAL A 110 10.95 -24.89 8.90
N ALA A 111 11.06 -23.56 8.83
CA ALA A 111 11.14 -22.70 10.01
C ALA A 111 9.82 -22.64 10.78
N TYR A 112 8.70 -22.39 10.10
CA TYR A 112 7.42 -22.10 10.73
C TYR A 112 6.48 -23.31 10.82
N TRP A 113 6.49 -24.19 9.80
CA TRP A 113 5.75 -25.44 9.88
C TRP A 113 6.60 -26.48 10.61
N GLY A 114 7.81 -26.77 10.12
CA GLY A 114 8.70 -27.75 10.76
C GLY A 114 9.03 -27.39 12.20
N GLY A 115 9.43 -26.13 12.47
CA GLY A 115 9.76 -25.67 13.83
C GLY A 115 8.62 -25.79 14.84
N SER A 116 7.36 -25.69 14.38
CA SER A 116 6.21 -25.85 15.26
C SER A 116 5.95 -27.29 15.70
N PHE A 117 6.36 -28.28 14.90
CA PHE A 117 6.17 -29.71 15.20
C PHE A 117 7.43 -30.35 15.81
N PHE A 118 8.61 -29.92 15.37
CA PHE A 118 9.90 -30.54 15.70
C PHE A 118 10.80 -29.66 16.56
N GLY A 119 10.33 -28.47 16.96
CA GLY A 119 10.99 -27.59 17.91
C GLY A 119 12.03 -26.63 17.31
N GLU A 120 12.79 -26.00 18.21
CA GLU A 120 13.67 -24.86 17.88
C GLU A 120 14.79 -25.20 16.89
N PHE A 121 15.27 -26.44 16.87
CA PHE A 121 16.31 -26.86 15.93
C PHE A 121 15.87 -26.65 14.47
N PHE A 122 14.67 -27.12 14.12
CA PHE A 122 14.12 -26.95 12.77
C PHE A 122 13.86 -25.47 12.45
N ARG A 123 13.39 -24.70 13.44
CA ARG A 123 13.26 -23.24 13.31
C ARG A 123 14.59 -22.60 12.92
N ASN A 124 15.66 -22.91 13.65
CA ASN A 124 16.99 -22.35 13.39
C ASN A 124 17.55 -22.79 12.04
N VAL A 125 17.42 -24.07 11.67
CA VAL A 125 17.84 -24.58 10.36
C VAL A 125 17.08 -23.90 9.23
N GLY A 126 15.75 -23.91 9.28
CA GLY A 126 14.92 -23.28 8.25
C GLY A 126 15.21 -21.80 8.08
N PHE A 127 15.22 -21.05 9.19
CA PHE A 127 15.37 -19.59 9.11
C PHE A 127 16.83 -19.15 8.91
N ARG A 128 17.74 -19.51 9.83
CA ARG A 128 19.11 -18.95 9.86
C ARG A 128 20.01 -19.52 8.78
N TRP A 129 19.81 -20.79 8.42
CA TRP A 129 20.72 -21.51 7.53
C TRP A 129 20.18 -21.66 6.10
N ILE A 130 18.88 -21.52 5.89
CA ILE A 130 18.26 -21.67 4.56
C ILE A 130 17.62 -20.35 4.10
N GLU A 131 16.60 -19.85 4.80
CA GLU A 131 15.81 -18.69 4.37
C GLU A 131 16.64 -17.40 4.33
N ALA A 132 17.23 -16.97 5.45
CA ALA A 132 17.93 -15.69 5.52
C ALA A 132 19.13 -15.60 4.56
N PRO A 133 20.00 -16.62 4.40
CA PRO A 133 21.03 -16.63 3.37
C PRO A 133 20.46 -16.57 1.95
N SER A 134 19.34 -17.24 1.70
CA SER A 134 18.69 -17.21 0.37
C SER A 134 18.15 -15.82 0.06
N ILE A 135 17.54 -15.13 1.03
CA ILE A 135 17.07 -13.75 0.86
C ILE A 135 18.24 -12.81 0.61
N LEU A 136 19.38 -13.00 1.30
CA LEU A 136 20.62 -12.26 1.03
C LEU A 136 21.14 -12.49 -0.39
N LEU A 137 21.15 -13.73 -0.89
CA LEU A 137 21.53 -14.03 -2.27
C LEU A 137 20.53 -13.46 -3.29
N LEU A 138 19.23 -13.49 -2.96
CA LEU A 138 18.17 -12.92 -3.77
C LEU A 138 18.36 -11.41 -3.93
N TRP A 139 18.77 -10.72 -2.85
CA TRP A 139 19.06 -9.30 -2.83
C TRP A 139 20.07 -8.90 -3.91
N PHE A 140 21.22 -9.59 -3.99
CA PHE A 140 22.21 -9.36 -5.04
C PHE A 140 21.71 -9.77 -6.43
N THR A 141 21.03 -10.92 -6.53
CA THR A 141 20.56 -11.47 -7.80
C THR A 141 19.53 -10.55 -8.47
N ILE A 142 18.61 -9.98 -7.70
CA ILE A 142 17.60 -9.02 -8.17
C ILE A 142 18.25 -7.71 -8.61
N GLY A 143 19.23 -7.20 -7.85
CA GLY A 143 19.98 -6.00 -8.25
C GLY A 143 20.70 -6.19 -9.58
N TYR A 144 21.36 -7.34 -9.76
CA TYR A 144 22.03 -7.69 -11.01
C TYR A 144 21.06 -7.92 -12.17
N LEU A 145 19.90 -8.55 -11.90
CA LEU A 145 18.81 -8.69 -12.86
C LEU A 145 18.36 -7.31 -13.35
N GLY A 146 18.08 -6.38 -12.44
CA GLY A 146 17.70 -5.00 -12.78
C GLY A 146 18.76 -4.29 -13.61
N PHE A 147 20.04 -4.36 -13.20
CA PHE A 147 21.16 -3.79 -13.95
C PHE A 147 21.22 -4.28 -15.40
N LYS A 148 21.10 -5.60 -15.64
CA LYS A 148 21.12 -6.16 -16.99
C LYS A 148 19.85 -5.84 -17.79
N MET A 149 18.68 -5.83 -17.15
CA MET A 149 17.42 -5.47 -17.79
C MET A 149 17.42 -4.04 -18.34
N ARG A 150 18.16 -3.10 -17.72
CA ARG A 150 18.19 -1.69 -18.16
C ARG A 150 18.66 -1.48 -19.59
N VAL A 151 19.41 -2.44 -20.16
CA VAL A 151 19.90 -2.38 -21.54
C VAL A 151 18.72 -2.39 -22.52
N ASP A 152 17.75 -3.28 -22.31
CA ASP A 152 16.61 -3.45 -23.20
C ASP A 152 15.36 -2.71 -22.68
N LYS A 153 15.19 -2.66 -21.36
CA LYS A 153 14.02 -2.13 -20.66
C LYS A 153 14.46 -1.22 -19.52
N LYS A 154 14.82 0.02 -19.89
CA LYS A 154 15.43 1.01 -18.97
C LYS A 154 14.61 1.25 -17.70
N TRP A 155 13.29 1.42 -17.83
CA TRP A 155 12.41 1.74 -16.69
C TRP A 155 12.23 0.54 -15.76
N GLU A 156 11.83 -0.60 -16.30
CA GLU A 156 11.64 -1.84 -15.54
C GLU A 156 12.95 -2.27 -14.87
N GLY A 157 14.07 -2.18 -15.60
CA GLY A 157 15.39 -2.45 -15.06
C GLY A 157 15.78 -1.51 -13.92
N ASN A 158 15.44 -0.21 -13.99
CA ASN A 158 15.66 0.73 -12.88
C ASN A 158 14.86 0.35 -11.62
N VAL A 159 13.61 -0.08 -11.79
CA VAL A 159 12.76 -0.53 -10.66
C VAL A 159 13.37 -1.76 -9.97
N PHE A 160 13.79 -2.77 -10.75
CA PHE A 160 14.47 -3.95 -10.20
C PHE A 160 15.86 -3.63 -9.61
N LEU A 161 16.56 -2.62 -10.14
CA LEU A 161 17.84 -2.16 -9.59
C LEU A 161 17.68 -1.45 -8.24
N LEU A 162 16.57 -0.71 -8.05
CA LEU A 162 16.26 -0.02 -6.80
C LEU A 162 15.67 -0.96 -5.73
N LEU A 163 15.07 -2.08 -6.15
CA LEU A 163 14.43 -3.06 -5.27
C LEU A 163 15.35 -3.52 -4.11
N PRO A 164 16.66 -3.79 -4.31
CA PRO A 164 17.63 -3.96 -3.24
C PRO A 164 17.61 -2.92 -2.11
N VAL A 165 17.51 -1.63 -2.44
CA VAL A 165 17.47 -0.55 -1.45
C VAL A 165 16.13 -0.57 -0.72
N LEU A 166 15.04 -0.84 -1.45
CA LEU A 166 13.70 -0.96 -0.86
C LEU A 166 13.60 -2.16 0.10
N MET A 167 14.22 -3.29 -0.24
CA MET A 167 14.31 -4.48 0.62
C MET A 167 14.98 -4.15 1.96
N MET A 168 16.12 -3.45 1.92
CA MET A 168 16.82 -3.00 3.11
C MET A 168 15.98 -1.97 3.89
N GLY A 169 15.44 -0.96 3.21
CA GLY A 169 14.61 0.08 3.82
C GLY A 169 13.40 -0.49 4.54
N SER A 170 12.70 -1.44 3.92
CA SER A 170 11.57 -2.16 4.54
C SER A 170 12.02 -2.93 5.78
N THR A 171 13.14 -3.64 5.72
CA THR A 171 13.68 -4.38 6.87
C THR A 171 14.02 -3.47 8.04
N LEU A 172 14.64 -2.32 7.77
CA LEU A 172 14.99 -1.32 8.78
C LEU A 172 13.75 -0.64 9.38
N PHE A 173 12.78 -0.31 8.54
CA PHE A 173 11.52 0.33 8.93
C PHE A 173 10.66 -0.60 9.79
N PHE A 174 10.57 -1.88 9.46
CA PHE A 174 9.81 -2.83 10.26
C PHE A 174 10.65 -3.49 11.37
N ARG A 175 11.97 -3.29 11.41
CA ARG A 175 12.90 -4.04 12.27
C ARG A 175 12.62 -5.54 12.24
N TYR A 176 12.34 -6.07 11.05
CA TYR A 176 11.92 -7.45 10.85
C TYR A 176 12.61 -8.05 9.63
N ILE A 177 13.65 -8.84 9.93
CA ILE A 177 14.59 -9.39 8.94
C ILE A 177 13.99 -10.47 8.04
N PRO A 178 13.20 -11.45 8.53
CA PRO A 178 12.78 -12.58 7.69
C PRO A 178 11.97 -12.15 6.47
N HIS A 179 10.89 -11.39 6.66
CA HIS A 179 9.96 -11.11 5.56
C HIS A 179 9.88 -9.63 5.16
N GLY A 180 10.50 -8.73 5.93
CA GLY A 180 10.63 -7.32 5.57
C GLY A 180 11.16 -7.11 4.13
N PRO A 181 12.20 -7.86 3.69
CA PRO A 181 12.70 -7.80 2.32
C PRO A 181 11.69 -8.26 1.25
N LEU A 182 10.80 -9.20 1.57
CA LEU A 182 9.89 -9.78 0.58
C LEU A 182 8.74 -8.83 0.21
N PHE A 183 8.36 -7.94 1.13
CA PHE A 183 7.26 -7.00 0.92
C PHE A 183 7.45 -6.10 -0.31
N PRO A 184 8.59 -5.38 -0.49
CA PRO A 184 8.85 -4.61 -1.70
C PRO A 184 8.86 -5.44 -2.99
N ILE A 185 9.38 -6.68 -2.93
CA ILE A 185 9.42 -7.58 -4.09
C ILE A 185 8.00 -7.90 -4.53
N LEU A 186 7.16 -8.32 -3.58
CA LEU A 186 5.77 -8.65 -3.85
C LEU A 186 5.00 -7.45 -4.38
N LEU A 187 5.18 -6.27 -3.78
CA LEU A 187 4.51 -5.04 -4.21
C LEU A 187 4.85 -4.69 -5.66
N ILE A 188 6.14 -4.71 -6.03
CA ILE A 188 6.61 -4.41 -7.39
C ILE A 188 6.14 -5.46 -8.40
N VAL A 189 6.29 -6.74 -8.07
CA VAL A 189 5.85 -7.84 -8.96
C VAL A 189 4.34 -7.76 -9.19
N THR A 190 3.56 -7.55 -8.13
CA THR A 190 2.10 -7.39 -8.22
C THR A 190 1.74 -6.18 -9.07
N GLY A 191 2.41 -5.04 -8.87
CA GLY A 191 2.20 -3.83 -9.68
C GLY A 191 2.42 -4.08 -11.17
N PHE A 192 3.49 -4.78 -11.56
CA PHE A 192 3.71 -5.15 -12.96
C PHE A 192 2.68 -6.16 -13.49
N VAL A 193 2.29 -7.15 -12.69
CA VAL A 193 1.26 -8.14 -13.09
C VAL A 193 -0.08 -7.44 -13.35
N LEU A 194 -0.51 -6.55 -12.45
CA LEU A 194 -1.74 -5.76 -12.59
C LEU A 194 -1.67 -4.75 -13.76
N SER A 195 -0.47 -4.37 -14.15
CA SER A 195 -0.21 -3.51 -15.33
C SER A 195 -0.16 -4.28 -16.65
N SER A 196 -0.15 -5.62 -16.61
CA SER A 196 -0.02 -6.48 -17.78
C SER A 196 -1.38 -6.96 -18.32
N SER A 197 -1.35 -7.70 -19.43
CA SER A 197 -2.56 -8.29 -20.03
C SER A 197 -3.25 -9.32 -19.14
N SER A 198 -2.64 -9.70 -18.00
CA SER A 198 -3.24 -10.50 -16.94
C SER A 198 -4.41 -9.79 -16.23
N ALA A 199 -4.45 -8.46 -16.28
CA ALA A 199 -5.53 -7.64 -15.75
C ALA A 199 -6.10 -6.68 -16.82
N PRO A 200 -6.77 -7.22 -17.87
CA PRO A 200 -7.21 -6.41 -19.01
C PRO A 200 -8.24 -5.33 -18.62
N PHE A 201 -9.04 -5.60 -17.59
CA PHE A 201 -9.96 -4.62 -17.02
C PHE A 201 -9.21 -3.41 -16.43
N LEU A 202 -8.13 -3.64 -15.67
CA LEU A 202 -7.33 -2.57 -15.09
C LEU A 202 -6.59 -1.78 -16.17
N GLN A 203 -6.07 -2.46 -17.21
CA GLN A 203 -5.50 -1.76 -18.36
C GLN A 203 -6.52 -0.89 -19.09
N LYS A 204 -7.74 -1.40 -19.31
CA LYS A 204 -8.83 -0.64 -19.93
C LYS A 204 -9.23 0.57 -19.08
N LEU A 205 -9.32 0.39 -17.75
CA LEU A 205 -9.61 1.46 -16.82
C LEU A 205 -8.50 2.52 -16.81
N SER A 206 -7.24 2.10 -16.74
CA SER A 206 -6.08 2.97 -16.79
C SER A 206 -6.03 3.81 -18.08
N ARG A 207 -6.27 3.20 -19.24
CA ARG A 207 -6.34 3.91 -20.53
C ARG A 207 -7.54 4.83 -20.64
N SER A 208 -8.63 4.56 -19.91
CA SER A 208 -9.79 5.46 -19.91
C SER A 208 -9.43 6.84 -19.36
N PHE A 209 -8.40 6.95 -18.52
CA PHE A 209 -7.92 8.22 -17.98
C PHE A 209 -7.22 9.12 -19.00
N GLU A 210 -6.86 8.61 -20.17
CA GLU A 210 -6.37 9.44 -21.27
C GLU A 210 -7.39 10.52 -21.65
N LYS A 211 -8.69 10.21 -21.55
CA LYS A 211 -9.80 11.13 -21.82
C LYS A 211 -9.85 12.32 -20.85
N VAL A 212 -9.32 12.18 -19.64
CA VAL A 212 -9.28 13.22 -18.61
C VAL A 212 -7.89 13.85 -18.44
N SER A 213 -6.92 13.47 -19.27
CA SER A 213 -5.53 13.93 -19.19
C SER A 213 -5.28 15.32 -19.84
N SER A 214 -6.35 16.01 -20.26
CA SER A 214 -6.24 17.38 -20.77
C SER A 214 -5.94 18.37 -19.64
N VAL A 215 -5.17 19.42 -19.91
CA VAL A 215 -4.85 20.45 -18.90
C VAL A 215 -6.12 21.06 -18.32
N LYS A 216 -7.11 21.34 -19.18
CA LYS A 216 -8.42 21.87 -18.76
C LYS A 216 -9.14 20.92 -17.82
N SER A 217 -9.20 19.63 -18.15
CA SER A 217 -9.83 18.61 -17.31
C SER A 217 -9.15 18.50 -15.94
N VAL A 218 -7.82 18.40 -15.91
CA VAL A 218 -7.04 18.32 -14.66
C VAL A 218 -7.30 19.53 -13.77
N LEU A 219 -7.32 20.74 -14.34
CA LEU A 219 -7.61 21.98 -13.59
C LEU A 219 -9.05 22.00 -13.07
N ILE A 220 -10.04 21.61 -13.88
CA ILE A 220 -11.45 21.53 -13.43
C ILE A 220 -11.57 20.58 -12.25
N PHE A 221 -11.02 19.37 -12.36
CA PHE A 221 -11.07 18.38 -11.28
C PHE A 221 -10.31 18.87 -10.04
N PHE A 222 -9.16 19.50 -10.19
CA PHE A 222 -8.45 20.07 -9.05
C PHE A 222 -9.28 21.16 -8.34
N THR A 223 -9.85 22.10 -9.09
CA THR A 223 -10.72 23.15 -8.53
C THR A 223 -11.94 22.58 -7.82
N LEU A 224 -12.60 21.57 -8.41
CA LEU A 224 -13.73 20.89 -7.76
C LEU A 224 -13.33 20.23 -6.44
N ALA A 225 -12.18 19.55 -6.40
CA ALA A 225 -11.65 18.96 -5.17
C ALA A 225 -11.37 20.04 -4.10
N MET A 226 -10.79 21.17 -4.49
CA MET A 226 -10.56 22.31 -3.58
C MET A 226 -11.87 22.91 -3.06
N LEU A 227 -12.91 23.00 -3.88
CA LEU A 227 -14.23 23.47 -3.43
C LEU A 227 -14.86 22.53 -2.40
N CYS A 228 -14.76 21.22 -2.60
CA CYS A 228 -15.18 20.23 -1.60
C CYS A 228 -14.39 20.40 -0.30
N ALA A 229 -13.06 20.49 -0.38
CA ALA A 229 -12.20 20.68 0.79
C ALA A 229 -12.55 21.96 1.57
N GLU A 230 -12.72 23.09 0.89
CA GLU A 230 -13.11 24.35 1.54
C GLU A 230 -14.52 24.30 2.14
N THR A 231 -15.46 23.63 1.48
CA THR A 231 -16.80 23.43 2.03
C THR A 231 -16.75 22.66 3.34
N MET A 232 -15.96 21.57 3.41
CA MET A 232 -15.74 20.81 4.63
C MET A 232 -15.08 21.64 5.74
N GLN A 233 -14.13 22.51 5.39
CA GLN A 233 -13.48 23.43 6.33
C GLN A 233 -14.44 24.49 6.88
N ILE A 234 -15.36 25.00 6.05
CA ILE A 234 -16.41 25.93 6.50
C ILE A 234 -17.36 25.24 7.47
N LEU A 235 -17.84 24.05 7.14
CA LEU A 235 -18.72 23.25 8.02
C LEU A 235 -18.03 22.90 9.34
N GLU A 236 -16.74 22.57 9.32
CA GLU A 236 -15.94 22.28 10.51
C GLU A 236 -15.84 23.48 11.45
N LYS A 237 -15.66 24.70 10.91
CA LYS A 237 -15.62 25.94 11.70
C LYS A 237 -16.95 26.27 12.39
N TRP A 238 -18.06 25.66 11.95
CA TRP A 238 -19.36 25.82 12.58
C TRP A 238 -19.62 24.82 13.70
N ILE A 239 -18.74 23.83 13.89
CA ILE A 239 -18.83 22.90 15.03
C ILE A 239 -18.62 23.71 16.33
N PRO A 240 -19.58 23.67 17.27
CA PRO A 240 -19.44 24.38 18.53
C PRO A 240 -18.18 23.92 19.27
N ILE A 241 -17.33 24.88 19.66
CA ILE A 241 -16.11 24.59 20.40
C ILE A 241 -16.49 24.34 21.87
N SER A 242 -16.04 23.22 22.43
CA SER A 242 -16.20 22.92 23.86
C SER A 242 -15.46 23.94 24.74
N GLU A 243 -15.76 23.97 26.04
CA GLU A 243 -15.11 24.88 27.01
C GLU A 243 -13.57 24.80 27.01
N SER A 244 -12.99 23.67 26.57
CA SER A 244 -11.56 23.46 26.38
C SER A 244 -10.93 24.27 25.24
N GLY A 245 -11.72 24.91 24.36
CA GLY A 245 -11.24 25.81 23.31
C GLY A 245 -10.56 25.14 22.10
N VAL A 246 -10.39 23.81 22.09
CA VAL A 246 -9.70 23.08 21.02
C VAL A 246 -10.57 21.94 20.51
N LEU A 247 -10.89 21.98 19.21
CA LEU A 247 -11.57 20.87 18.54
C LEU A 247 -10.60 19.68 18.41
N PRO A 248 -11.02 18.47 18.79
CA PRO A 248 -10.22 17.28 18.55
C PRO A 248 -10.02 17.09 17.04
N LYS A 249 -8.87 16.53 16.66
CA LYS A 249 -8.62 16.11 15.27
C LYS A 249 -9.75 15.16 14.83
N LYS A 250 -10.32 15.37 13.64
CA LYS A 250 -11.35 14.50 13.05
C LYS A 250 -10.88 13.04 12.87
N MET A 251 -11.83 12.11 12.82
CA MET A 251 -11.55 10.67 12.80
C MET A 251 -10.93 10.21 11.48
N ASP A 252 -11.37 10.78 10.36
CA ASP A 252 -10.85 10.62 8.99
C ASP A 252 -9.34 10.94 8.83
N PHE A 253 -8.74 11.62 9.81
CA PHE A 253 -7.30 11.90 9.87
C PHE A 253 -6.59 11.21 11.06
N ARG A 254 -7.25 10.28 11.76
CA ARG A 254 -6.68 9.49 12.87
C ARG A 254 -6.44 8.04 12.42
N PRO A 255 -5.28 7.74 11.80
CA PRO A 255 -4.96 6.36 11.46
C PRO A 255 -4.88 5.50 12.73
N PHE A 256 -5.33 4.26 12.62
CA PHE A 256 -5.33 3.26 13.69
C PHE A 256 -6.14 3.65 14.95
N SER A 257 -7.23 4.41 14.79
CA SER A 257 -8.18 4.72 15.86
C SER A 257 -8.85 3.49 16.47
N SER A 258 -9.17 3.57 17.77
CA SER A 258 -9.95 2.60 18.55
C SER A 258 -11.41 3.04 18.75
N SER A 259 -12.25 2.20 19.40
CA SER A 259 -13.61 2.63 19.76
C SER A 259 -13.62 3.81 20.73
N LYS A 260 -12.63 3.88 21.63
CA LYS A 260 -12.50 4.95 22.62
C LYS A 260 -12.30 6.30 21.95
N ASP A 261 -11.46 6.36 20.91
CA ASP A 261 -11.20 7.57 20.15
C ASP A 261 -12.49 8.11 19.51
N ILE A 262 -13.29 7.22 18.91
CA ILE A 262 -14.58 7.60 18.29
C ILE A 262 -15.54 8.11 19.35
N ILE A 263 -15.70 7.37 20.46
CA ILE A 263 -16.60 7.75 21.55
C ILE A 263 -16.22 9.12 22.12
N GLU A 264 -14.92 9.35 22.33
CA GLU A 264 -14.38 10.62 22.84
C GLU A 264 -14.64 11.77 21.88
N VAL A 265 -14.23 11.65 20.61
CA VAL A 265 -14.38 12.73 19.61
C VAL A 265 -15.85 13.08 19.40
N PHE A 266 -16.71 12.08 19.21
CA PHE A 266 -18.13 12.30 19.02
C PHE A 266 -18.85 12.76 20.30
N GLY A 267 -18.30 12.45 21.47
CA GLY A 267 -18.73 13.00 22.75
C GLY A 267 -18.44 14.50 22.85
N ILE A 268 -17.21 14.91 22.51
CA ILE A 268 -16.78 16.33 22.51
C ILE A 268 -17.62 17.16 21.53
N TYR A 269 -17.92 16.63 20.34
CA TYR A 269 -18.75 17.32 19.35
C TYR A 269 -20.20 17.54 19.80
N GLY A 270 -20.71 16.72 20.73
CA GLY A 270 -22.12 16.74 21.10
C GLY A 270 -23.05 16.48 19.91
N GLU A 271 -24.35 16.67 20.11
CA GLU A 271 -25.34 16.46 19.06
C GLU A 271 -25.19 17.45 17.87
N PRO A 272 -25.03 18.78 18.09
CA PRO A 272 -24.90 19.72 16.97
C PRO A 272 -23.63 19.47 16.15
N GLY A 273 -22.51 19.16 16.80
CA GLY A 273 -21.25 18.88 16.12
C GLY A 273 -21.31 17.56 15.34
N ARG A 274 -21.94 16.51 15.87
CA ARG A 274 -22.16 15.26 15.12
C ARG A 274 -23.05 15.45 13.89
N ASN A 275 -24.07 16.31 13.96
CA ASN A 275 -24.89 16.64 12.80
C ASN A 275 -24.09 17.38 11.72
N LEU A 276 -23.22 18.32 12.11
CA LEU A 276 -22.30 18.96 11.17
C LEU A 276 -21.27 17.99 10.61
N TYR A 277 -20.75 17.07 11.44
CA TYR A 277 -19.85 16.01 11.02
C TYR A 277 -20.48 15.11 9.96
N PHE A 278 -21.75 14.73 10.12
CA PHE A 278 -22.51 14.01 9.09
C PHE A 278 -22.49 14.75 7.74
N TRP A 279 -22.73 16.06 7.73
CA TRP A 279 -22.69 16.84 6.48
C TRP A 279 -21.29 16.99 5.91
N ILE A 280 -20.26 17.05 6.76
CA ILE A 280 -18.86 16.99 6.34
C ILE A 280 -18.61 15.67 5.60
N ASP A 281 -18.99 14.53 6.19
CA ASP A 281 -18.81 13.21 5.57
C ASP A 281 -19.60 13.08 4.25
N VAL A 282 -20.77 13.71 4.13
CA VAL A 282 -21.52 13.75 2.85
C VAL A 282 -20.72 14.46 1.76
N VAL A 283 -20.06 15.57 2.09
CA VAL A 283 -19.17 16.27 1.15
C VAL A 283 -17.91 15.43 0.89
N ASP A 284 -17.38 14.77 1.93
CA ASP A 284 -16.18 13.94 1.83
C ASP A 284 -16.42 12.69 0.98
N MET A 285 -17.64 12.15 0.90
CA MET A 285 -17.97 11.09 -0.06
C MET A 285 -17.85 11.53 -1.53
N ILE A 286 -17.97 12.83 -1.80
CA ILE A 286 -17.85 13.40 -3.14
C ILE A 286 -16.41 13.82 -3.42
N PHE A 287 -15.71 14.37 -2.43
CA PHE A 287 -14.34 14.90 -2.50
C PHE A 287 -13.32 14.00 -3.22
N PRO A 288 -13.22 12.68 -2.98
CA PRO A 288 -12.18 11.88 -3.58
C PRO A 288 -12.36 11.74 -5.09
N ILE A 289 -13.58 11.86 -5.61
CA ILE A 289 -13.90 11.70 -7.05
C ILE A 289 -13.10 12.71 -7.91
N PRO A 290 -13.27 14.03 -7.76
CA PRO A 290 -12.48 14.98 -8.51
C PRO A 290 -10.98 14.88 -8.17
N LEU A 291 -10.60 14.60 -6.92
CA LEU A 291 -9.18 14.56 -6.56
C LEU A 291 -8.44 13.39 -7.25
N PHE A 292 -9.01 12.18 -7.22
CA PHE A 292 -8.38 11.02 -7.88
C PHE A 292 -8.31 11.22 -9.40
N LEU A 293 -9.35 11.80 -10.02
CA LEU A 293 -9.36 12.10 -11.46
C LEU A 293 -8.27 13.12 -11.83
N SER A 294 -8.03 14.10 -10.97
CA SER A 294 -6.94 15.07 -11.14
C SER A 294 -5.57 14.38 -11.08
N PHE A 295 -5.34 13.54 -10.06
CA PHE A 295 -4.10 12.77 -9.90
C PHE A 295 -3.86 11.80 -11.07
N ALA A 296 -4.88 11.03 -11.46
CA ALA A 296 -4.81 10.11 -12.58
C ALA A 296 -4.56 10.85 -13.90
N GLY A 297 -5.26 11.95 -14.14
CA GLY A 297 -5.17 12.75 -15.37
C GLY A 297 -3.78 13.36 -15.57
N ILE A 298 -3.23 14.01 -14.53
CA ILE A 298 -1.89 14.64 -14.64
C ILE A 298 -0.79 13.60 -14.81
N TYR A 299 -0.86 12.48 -14.08
CA TYR A 299 0.13 11.41 -14.21
C TYR A 299 0.06 10.78 -15.60
N THR A 300 -1.14 10.46 -16.09
CA THR A 300 -1.33 9.90 -17.45
C THR A 300 -0.71 10.81 -18.51
N ARG A 301 -0.90 12.13 -18.38
CA ARG A 301 -0.29 13.11 -19.29
C ARG A 301 1.24 13.08 -19.26
N ALA A 302 1.83 13.07 -18.06
CA ALA A 302 3.29 12.99 -17.91
C ALA A 302 3.83 11.65 -18.44
N ALA A 303 3.13 10.56 -18.19
CA ALA A 303 3.51 9.22 -18.63
C ALA A 303 3.53 9.08 -20.14
N LEU A 304 2.50 9.59 -20.84
CA LEU A 304 2.46 9.63 -22.29
C LEU A 304 3.62 10.42 -22.91
N LYS A 305 4.06 11.50 -22.27
CA LYS A 305 5.19 12.31 -22.77
C LYS A 305 6.57 11.71 -22.50
N THR A 306 6.70 10.86 -21.48
CA THR A 306 8.00 10.34 -21.01
C THR A 306 8.20 8.84 -21.24
N GLY A 307 7.16 8.15 -21.69
CA GLY A 307 7.15 6.69 -21.80
C GLY A 307 7.08 5.98 -20.45
N LEU A 308 6.62 6.64 -19.38
CA LEU A 308 6.37 5.97 -18.11
C LEU A 308 5.18 5.00 -18.23
N PRO A 309 5.10 3.97 -17.37
CA PRO A 309 3.94 3.09 -17.32
C PRO A 309 2.66 3.86 -16.96
N ILE A 310 1.69 3.89 -17.88
CA ILE A 310 0.41 4.59 -17.68
C ILE A 310 -0.37 3.97 -16.51
N SER A 311 -0.25 2.66 -16.29
CA SER A 311 -0.95 1.88 -15.27
C SER A 311 -0.77 2.40 -13.84
N PHE A 312 0.30 3.13 -13.53
CA PHE A 312 0.47 3.70 -12.19
C PHE A 312 -0.58 4.78 -11.89
N ASN A 313 -1.28 5.33 -12.89
CA ASN A 313 -2.44 6.20 -12.64
C ASN A 313 -3.51 5.53 -11.76
N LEU A 314 -3.60 4.20 -11.77
CA LEU A 314 -4.53 3.42 -10.95
C LEU A 314 -4.20 3.48 -9.45
N LEU A 315 -3.00 3.87 -9.04
CA LEU A 315 -2.67 4.01 -7.61
C LEU A 315 -3.57 5.05 -6.94
N SER A 316 -3.94 6.11 -7.65
CA SER A 316 -4.89 7.11 -7.15
C SER A 316 -6.29 6.56 -6.88
N LEU A 317 -6.70 5.48 -7.55
CA LEU A 317 -7.98 4.82 -7.31
C LEU A 317 -8.06 4.21 -5.90
N GLY A 318 -6.91 3.83 -5.32
CA GLY A 318 -6.85 3.37 -3.94
C GLY A 318 -7.40 4.41 -2.97
N PHE A 319 -7.06 5.69 -3.15
CA PHE A 319 -7.60 6.77 -2.33
C PHE A 319 -9.13 6.83 -2.42
N LEU A 320 -9.70 6.84 -3.63
CA LEU A 320 -11.15 6.84 -3.83
C LEU A 320 -11.86 5.69 -3.10
N ILE A 321 -11.35 4.47 -3.27
CA ILE A 321 -11.99 3.27 -2.72
C ILE A 321 -11.95 3.30 -1.19
N PHE A 322 -10.78 3.59 -0.61
CA PHE A 322 -10.61 3.55 0.84
C PHE A 322 -11.25 4.76 1.53
N ASP A 323 -11.37 5.90 0.85
CA ASP A 323 -12.07 7.07 1.37
C ASP A 323 -13.58 6.86 1.44
N ILE A 324 -14.20 6.36 0.35
CA ILE A 324 -15.63 5.99 0.37
C ILE A 324 -15.92 4.92 1.44
N LEU A 325 -15.04 3.92 1.58
CA LEU A 325 -15.21 2.85 2.57
C LEU A 325 -15.11 3.39 4.00
N GLU A 326 -14.15 4.27 4.28
CA GLU A 326 -13.95 4.88 5.58
C GLU A 326 -15.13 5.76 5.98
N ASN A 327 -15.55 6.66 5.09
CA ASN A 327 -16.69 7.54 5.30
C ASN A 327 -18.01 6.77 5.48
N SER A 328 -18.18 5.64 4.78
CA SER A 328 -19.31 4.72 5.00
C SER A 328 -19.33 4.14 6.43
N LEU A 329 -18.16 3.85 7.00
CA LEU A 329 -18.02 3.36 8.38
C LEU A 329 -18.22 4.50 9.39
N MET A 330 -17.80 5.73 9.07
CA MET A 330 -18.09 6.91 9.89
C MET A 330 -19.59 7.18 10.01
N PHE A 331 -20.36 7.07 8.92
CA PHE A 331 -21.82 7.16 9.00
C PHE A 331 -22.43 6.09 9.92
N TYR A 332 -21.92 4.86 9.85
CA TYR A 332 -22.34 3.80 10.76
C TYR A 332 -22.04 4.15 12.22
N PHE A 333 -20.87 4.72 12.52
CA PHE A 333 -20.52 5.12 13.89
C PHE A 333 -21.34 6.30 14.39
N LEU A 334 -21.64 7.29 13.54
CA LEU A 334 -22.54 8.38 13.90
C LEU A 334 -23.92 7.86 14.29
N ALA A 335 -24.44 6.86 13.58
CA ALA A 335 -25.74 6.25 13.84
C ALA A 335 -25.75 5.32 15.07
N SER A 336 -24.62 4.69 15.40
CA SER A 336 -24.50 3.73 16.50
C SER A 336 -23.93 4.32 17.80
N TRP A 337 -23.42 5.55 17.78
CA TRP A 337 -22.85 6.21 18.95
C TRP A 337 -23.88 6.31 20.11
N PRO A 338 -23.49 6.02 21.37
CA PRO A 338 -22.14 5.73 21.86
C PRO A 338 -21.71 4.25 21.79
N ASN A 339 -22.53 3.36 21.24
CA ASN A 339 -22.27 1.92 21.19
C ASN A 339 -21.36 1.53 20.02
N VAL A 340 -20.07 1.86 20.12
CA VAL A 340 -19.08 1.63 19.06
C VAL A 340 -18.39 0.27 19.23
N SER A 341 -18.40 -0.56 18.18
CA SER A 341 -17.73 -1.87 18.16
C SER A 341 -16.21 -1.74 17.99
N GLU A 342 -15.43 -2.26 18.94
CA GLU A 342 -13.95 -2.18 18.93
C GLU A 342 -13.30 -2.80 17.69
N PRO A 343 -13.65 -4.05 17.25
CA PRO A 343 -13.07 -4.60 16.03
C PRO A 343 -13.35 -3.75 14.78
N LEU A 344 -14.55 -3.17 14.68
CA LEU A 344 -14.93 -2.35 13.54
C LEU A 344 -14.24 -0.99 13.57
N ALA A 345 -14.13 -0.36 14.75
CA ALA A 345 -13.41 0.90 14.93
C ALA A 345 -11.93 0.76 14.56
N THR A 346 -11.28 -0.30 15.08
CA THR A 346 -9.89 -0.63 14.75
C THR A 346 -9.70 -0.89 13.26
N PHE A 347 -10.62 -1.63 12.63
CA PHE A 347 -10.61 -1.86 11.18
C PHE A 347 -10.73 -0.54 10.39
N THR A 348 -11.59 0.37 10.86
CA THR A 348 -11.76 1.70 10.24
C THR A 348 -10.51 2.56 10.40
N GLY A 349 -9.84 2.49 11.55
CA GLY A 349 -8.54 3.12 11.76
C GLY A 349 -7.47 2.60 10.78
N ALA A 350 -7.47 1.29 10.48
CA ALA A 350 -6.58 0.72 9.47
C ALA A 350 -6.91 1.20 8.05
N ILE A 351 -8.21 1.26 7.70
CA ILE A 351 -8.67 1.84 6.43
C ILE A 351 -8.21 3.29 6.31
N THR A 352 -8.36 4.08 7.37
CA THR A 352 -7.89 5.48 7.42
C THR A 352 -6.40 5.58 7.13
N ALA A 353 -5.57 4.69 7.71
CA ALA A 353 -4.14 4.66 7.42
C ALA A 353 -3.85 4.35 5.94
N ILE A 354 -4.56 3.39 5.35
CA ILE A 354 -4.40 3.00 3.94
C ILE A 354 -4.86 4.13 3.01
N LYS A 355 -5.99 4.78 3.33
CA LYS A 355 -6.52 5.96 2.65
C LYS A 355 -5.48 7.07 2.61
N LEU A 356 -4.93 7.45 3.75
CA LEU A 356 -3.92 8.50 3.87
C LEU A 356 -2.63 8.14 3.13
N PHE A 357 -2.23 6.87 3.10
CA PHE A 357 -1.12 6.40 2.29
C PHE A 357 -1.36 6.65 0.78
N PHE A 358 -2.52 6.25 0.25
CA PHE A 358 -2.84 6.48 -1.16
C PHE A 358 -3.02 7.97 -1.49
N LEU A 359 -3.57 8.76 -0.57
CA LEU A 359 -3.65 10.21 -0.71
C LEU A 359 -2.26 10.83 -0.83
N PHE A 360 -1.34 10.45 0.06
CA PHE A 360 0.05 10.91 0.02
C PHE A 360 0.76 10.51 -1.28
N VAL A 361 0.63 9.25 -1.71
CA VAL A 361 1.15 8.76 -2.99
C VAL A 361 0.57 9.58 -4.16
N GLY A 362 -0.72 9.84 -4.14
CA GLY A 362 -1.42 10.65 -5.13
C GLY A 362 -0.85 12.07 -5.23
N PHE A 363 -0.62 12.74 -4.10
CA PHE A 363 0.03 14.05 -4.07
C PHE A 363 1.45 14.01 -4.63
N VAL A 364 2.29 13.04 -4.21
CA VAL A 364 3.65 12.89 -4.74
C VAL A 364 3.63 12.69 -6.25
N MET A 365 2.75 11.81 -6.75
CA MET A 365 2.55 11.60 -8.18
C MET A 365 2.13 12.87 -8.90
N PHE A 366 1.19 13.64 -8.33
CA PHE A 366 0.73 14.90 -8.90
C PHE A 366 1.89 15.90 -9.02
N PHE A 367 2.62 16.15 -7.94
CA PHE A 367 3.73 17.12 -7.92
C PHE A 367 4.86 16.71 -8.87
N VAL A 368 5.31 15.45 -8.85
CA VAL A 368 6.38 14.98 -9.74
C VAL A 368 5.95 15.07 -11.21
N SER A 369 4.71 14.67 -11.52
CA SER A 369 4.17 14.75 -12.89
C SER A 369 4.07 16.19 -13.37
N LEU A 370 3.64 17.11 -12.49
CA LEU A 370 3.60 18.54 -12.78
C LEU A 370 5.01 19.09 -13.09
N LEU A 371 6.01 18.77 -12.27
CA LEU A 371 7.39 19.20 -12.48
C LEU A 371 7.98 18.68 -13.79
N ILE A 372 7.73 17.41 -14.12
CA ILE A 372 8.11 16.81 -15.41
C ILE A 372 7.50 17.59 -16.57
N LEU A 373 6.19 17.88 -16.49
CA LEU A 373 5.48 18.60 -17.56
C LEU A 373 5.98 20.05 -17.70
N ILE A 374 6.28 20.74 -16.61
CA ILE A 374 6.87 22.08 -16.61
C ILE A 374 8.26 22.05 -17.24
N TYR A 375 9.10 21.09 -16.85
CA TYR A 375 10.44 20.92 -17.41
C TYR A 375 10.39 20.71 -18.93
N ILE A 376 9.52 19.79 -19.38
CA ILE A 376 9.34 19.52 -20.81
C ILE A 376 8.89 20.78 -21.53
N TRP A 377 7.87 21.48 -21.02
CA TRP A 377 7.37 22.73 -21.61
C TRP A 377 8.46 23.81 -21.70
N ALA A 378 9.26 23.98 -20.64
CA ALA A 378 10.36 24.94 -20.64
C ALA A 378 11.45 24.58 -21.67
N SER A 379 11.76 23.29 -21.82
CA SER A 379 12.73 22.81 -22.81
C SER A 379 12.25 23.01 -24.25
N GLU A 380 10.99 22.69 -24.54
CA GLU A 380 10.34 22.91 -25.84
C GLU A 380 10.26 24.40 -26.22
N LYS A 381 10.17 25.30 -25.24
CA LYS A 381 10.14 26.75 -25.49
C LYS A 381 11.52 27.31 -25.82
N ARG A 382 12.58 26.80 -25.16
CA ARG A 382 13.97 27.24 -25.43
C ARG A 382 14.45 26.88 -26.83
N THR A 383 14.04 25.73 -27.36
CA THR A 383 14.44 25.29 -28.72
C THR A 383 13.75 26.05 -29.85
N LYS A 384 12.66 26.77 -29.56
CA LYS A 384 11.86 27.52 -30.55
C LYS A 384 12.24 29.00 -30.67
N ILE A 385 13.18 29.49 -29.86
CA ILE A 385 13.71 30.85 -30.02
C ILE A 385 14.83 30.74 -31.07
N PRO A 386 14.64 31.23 -32.31
CA PRO A 386 15.73 31.29 -33.28
C PRO A 386 16.84 32.18 -32.70
N VAL A 387 18.06 31.67 -32.70
CA VAL A 387 19.27 32.39 -32.27
C VAL A 387 19.56 33.54 -33.23
#